data_AF-C7TYA0-F1
#
_entry.id   AF-C7TYA0-F1
#
_cell.length_a   1.000
_cell.length_b   1.000
_cell.length_c   1.000
_cell.angle_alpha   90.00
_cell.angle_beta   90.00
_cell.angle_gamma   90.00
#
_symmetry.space_group_name_H-M   'P 1'
#
loop_
_entity.id
_entity.type
_entity.pdbx_description
1 polymer ?
#
loop_
_entity_poly.entity_id
_entity_poly.type
_entity_poly.pdbx_seq_one_letter_code
_entity_poly.pdbx_strand_id
1 'polypeptide(L)'
;MFKMRIINLVNISTVLLLINLLQTKSQGHSAQRVTVLTVSIYGAQLSDKMTSVPVAWTTDYEDPEKSAFKKLVTDSCDTFREYVKSEIPKGSVDGLCTRHIFQQPGVGEDGVSISLKLSFMYMNEIKPDYAELLSYLRDKFAHFQFTSSHKITEASFGVCEADVEIPSEDKDANFLNQILNQLTDQNGK
;
A
#
# COMPACT_ATOMS: atom_id res chain seq x y z
N MET A 1 30.96 -49.51 55.41
CA MET A 1 31.92 -49.06 54.39
C MET A 1 31.12 -48.52 53.20
N PHE A 2 31.01 -47.20 53.09
CA PHE A 2 30.12 -46.55 52.12
C PHE A 2 30.66 -46.68 50.69
N LYS A 3 29.84 -47.25 49.80
CA LYS A 3 30.12 -47.48 48.39
C LYS A 3 29.61 -46.25 47.61
N MET A 4 30.49 -45.30 47.32
CA MET A 4 30.16 -44.12 46.50
C MET A 4 30.20 -44.51 45.02
N ARG A 5 29.05 -44.38 44.32
CA ARG A 5 28.96 -44.50 42.86
C ARG A 5 29.39 -43.16 42.24
N ILE A 6 30.48 -43.18 41.50
CA ILE A 6 30.90 -42.05 40.66
C ILE A 6 29.93 -42.00 39.47
N ILE A 7 29.02 -41.03 39.48
CA ILE A 7 28.18 -40.70 38.32
C ILE A 7 29.00 -39.75 37.44
N ASN A 8 29.17 -40.11 36.16
CA ASN A 8 29.90 -39.39 35.14
C ASN A 8 29.58 -37.88 35.12
N LEU A 9 30.55 -37.06 35.51
CA LEU A 9 30.50 -35.59 35.43
C LEU A 9 30.97 -35.06 34.06
N VAL A 10 30.69 -35.80 32.97
CA VAL A 10 31.23 -35.52 31.61
C VAL A 10 30.10 -35.42 30.58
N ASN A 11 28.92 -34.94 30.98
CA ASN A 11 27.85 -34.70 30.00
C ASN A 11 26.98 -33.46 30.28
N ILE A 12 27.36 -32.61 31.23
CA ILE A 12 26.63 -31.36 31.52
C ILE A 12 27.27 -30.17 30.79
N SER A 13 28.59 -30.17 30.60
CA SER A 13 29.30 -29.06 29.94
C SER A 13 29.04 -28.98 28.43
N THR A 14 28.90 -30.10 27.74
CA THR A 14 28.56 -30.17 26.30
C THR A 14 27.12 -29.76 26.02
N VAL A 15 26.18 -30.11 26.91
CA VAL A 15 24.77 -29.69 26.81
C VAL A 15 24.62 -28.19 27.02
N LEU A 16 25.35 -27.59 27.98
CA LEU A 16 25.33 -26.13 28.18
C LEU A 16 25.90 -25.36 26.97
N LEU A 17 26.94 -25.89 26.32
CA LEU A 17 27.49 -25.28 25.10
C LEU A 17 26.53 -25.35 23.91
N LEU A 18 25.78 -26.46 23.75
CA LEU A 18 24.72 -26.59 22.76
C LEU A 18 23.53 -25.67 23.04
N ILE A 19 23.19 -25.44 24.31
CA ILE A 19 22.16 -24.46 24.70
C ILE A 19 22.60 -23.04 24.36
N ASN A 20 23.85 -22.64 24.62
CA ASN A 20 24.36 -21.33 24.22
C ASN A 20 24.44 -21.16 22.69
N LEU A 21 24.76 -22.22 21.94
CA LEU A 21 24.75 -22.22 20.46
C LEU A 21 23.33 -22.22 19.87
N LEU A 22 22.36 -22.83 20.55
CA LEU A 22 20.94 -22.78 20.17
C LEU A 22 20.29 -21.44 20.57
N GLN A 23 20.68 -20.86 21.71
CA GLN A 23 20.20 -19.55 22.18
C GLN A 23 20.79 -18.39 21.37
N THR A 24 21.98 -18.55 20.78
CA THR A 24 22.54 -17.57 19.83
C THR A 24 21.86 -17.60 18.45
N LYS A 25 20.95 -18.54 18.17
CA LYS A 25 20.08 -18.51 16.99
C LYS A 25 18.68 -17.94 17.23
N SER A 26 18.35 -17.51 18.44
CA SER A 26 17.00 -17.03 18.79
C SER A 26 16.91 -15.53 19.13
N GLN A 27 17.95 -14.74 18.85
CA GLN A 27 17.92 -13.28 18.98
C GLN A 27 18.16 -12.58 17.64
N GLY A 28 17.56 -13.11 16.59
CA GLY A 28 17.32 -12.40 15.35
C GLY A 28 15.82 -12.22 15.15
N HIS A 29 15.13 -11.54 16.08
CA HIS A 29 13.89 -10.86 15.72
C HIS A 29 14.26 -9.72 14.77
N SER A 30 14.64 -10.06 13.54
CA SER A 30 14.79 -9.06 12.50
C SER A 30 13.38 -8.62 12.15
N ALA A 31 12.93 -7.54 12.79
CA ALA A 31 11.79 -6.78 12.29
C ALA A 31 12.08 -6.49 10.83
N GLN A 32 11.20 -6.94 9.94
CA GLN A 32 11.37 -6.66 8.52
C GLN A 32 10.91 -5.22 8.31
N ARG A 33 11.85 -4.34 7.97
CA ARG A 33 11.53 -2.97 7.56
C ARG A 33 10.96 -3.03 6.15
N VAL A 34 9.75 -2.53 5.97
CA VAL A 34 9.16 -2.29 4.66
C VAL A 34 8.98 -0.79 4.48
N THR A 35 9.12 -0.34 3.24
CA THR A 35 8.89 1.05 2.89
C THR A 35 7.58 1.16 2.14
N VAL A 36 6.71 2.07 2.56
CA VAL A 36 5.41 2.30 1.93
C VAL A 36 5.41 3.67 1.26
N LEU A 37 5.35 3.66 -0.07
CA LEU A 37 5.13 4.85 -0.88
C LEU A 37 3.63 5.08 -1.05
N THR A 38 3.12 6.18 -0.52
CA THR A 38 1.73 6.58 -0.65
C THR A 38 1.60 7.68 -1.70
N VAL A 39 0.79 7.44 -2.72
CA VAL A 39 0.37 8.45 -3.70
C VAL A 39 -1.09 8.80 -3.42
N SER A 40 -1.33 10.03 -3.00
CA SER A 40 -2.67 10.58 -2.84
C SER A 40 -3.10 11.26 -4.13
N ILE A 41 -4.32 10.98 -4.57
CA ILE A 41 -4.93 11.52 -5.78
C ILE A 41 -6.16 12.31 -5.36
N TYR A 42 -6.27 13.53 -5.88
CA TYR A 42 -7.30 14.49 -5.48
C TYR A 42 -8.06 15.04 -6.67
N GLY A 43 -9.37 15.21 -6.48
CA GLY A 43 -10.27 15.94 -7.38
C GLY A 43 -10.25 15.40 -8.80
N ALA A 44 -10.07 14.09 -8.97
CA ALA A 44 -9.80 13.55 -10.27
C ALA A 44 -11.08 13.30 -11.05
N GLN A 45 -11.21 13.87 -12.24
CA GLN A 45 -12.43 13.79 -13.04
C GLN A 45 -12.47 12.52 -13.87
N LEU A 46 -13.58 11.78 -13.80
CA LEU A 46 -13.78 10.53 -14.53
C LEU A 46 -14.61 10.78 -15.79
N SER A 47 -14.11 10.28 -16.93
CA SER A 47 -14.84 10.32 -18.20
C SER A 47 -14.80 8.94 -18.86
N ASP A 48 -15.83 8.62 -19.64
CA ASP A 48 -15.77 7.48 -20.53
C ASP A 48 -14.64 7.68 -21.55
N LYS A 49 -13.80 6.65 -21.73
CA LYS A 49 -12.61 6.76 -22.58
C LYS A 49 -12.95 6.93 -24.06
N MET A 50 -13.99 6.26 -24.55
CA MET A 50 -14.33 6.24 -25.97
C MET A 50 -15.06 7.51 -26.40
N THR A 51 -16.00 7.96 -25.58
CA THR A 51 -16.89 9.08 -25.89
C THR A 51 -16.40 10.39 -25.30
N SER A 52 -15.47 10.35 -24.34
CA SER A 52 -15.02 11.51 -23.56
C SER A 52 -16.14 12.19 -22.76
N VAL A 53 -17.28 11.52 -22.58
CA VAL A 53 -18.40 12.02 -21.80
C VAL A 53 -18.07 11.87 -20.31
N PRO A 54 -18.19 12.94 -19.50
CA PRO A 54 -18.00 12.84 -18.06
C PRO A 54 -18.96 11.83 -17.42
N VAL A 55 -18.47 11.07 -16.44
CA VAL A 55 -19.31 10.13 -15.69
C VAL A 55 -20.31 10.92 -14.85
N ALA A 56 -21.59 10.83 -15.19
CA ALA A 56 -22.64 11.61 -14.53
C ALA A 56 -22.76 11.27 -13.03
N TRP A 57 -22.99 12.29 -12.20
CA TRP A 57 -23.26 12.09 -10.78
C TRP A 57 -24.57 11.32 -10.55
N THR A 58 -24.56 10.41 -9.58
CA THR A 58 -25.76 9.72 -9.08
C THR A 58 -25.68 9.61 -7.56
N THR A 59 -26.83 9.61 -6.89
CA THR A 59 -26.90 9.42 -5.43
C THR A 59 -26.42 8.03 -4.99
N ASP A 60 -26.37 7.05 -5.90
CA ASP A 60 -25.83 5.72 -5.58
C ASP A 60 -24.31 5.77 -5.31
N TYR A 61 -23.61 6.85 -5.69
CA TYR A 61 -22.19 7.05 -5.34
C TYR A 61 -21.98 7.56 -3.91
N GLU A 62 -23.06 7.86 -3.18
CA GLU A 62 -22.99 8.23 -1.76
C GLU A 62 -23.01 7.00 -0.83
N ASP A 63 -23.46 5.85 -1.33
CA ASP A 63 -23.62 4.61 -0.56
C ASP A 63 -22.58 3.57 -1.00
N PRO A 64 -21.56 3.26 -0.16
CA PRO A 64 -20.53 2.29 -0.46
C PRO A 64 -21.04 0.88 -0.74
N GLU A 65 -22.26 0.53 -0.32
CA GLU A 65 -22.84 -0.78 -0.55
C GLU A 65 -23.41 -0.96 -1.95
N LYS A 66 -23.66 0.13 -2.67
CA LYS A 66 -24.22 0.12 -4.03
C LYS A 66 -23.25 -0.47 -5.02
N SER A 67 -23.79 -1.24 -5.97
CA SER A 67 -23.02 -1.80 -7.08
C SER A 67 -22.39 -0.72 -7.95
N ALA A 68 -23.10 0.41 -8.15
CA ALA A 68 -22.60 1.54 -8.92
C ALA A 68 -21.34 2.16 -8.28
N PHE A 69 -21.36 2.37 -6.95
CA PHE A 69 -20.19 2.80 -6.19
C PHE A 69 -19.03 1.81 -6.32
N LYS A 70 -19.28 0.53 -5.99
CA LYS A 70 -18.25 -0.52 -6.00
C LYS A 70 -17.59 -0.66 -7.36
N LYS A 71 -18.38 -0.63 -8.44
CA LYS A 71 -17.87 -0.69 -9.81
C LYS A 71 -16.99 0.52 -10.13
N LEU A 72 -17.45 1.73 -9.83
CA LEU A 72 -16.69 2.94 -10.13
C LEU A 72 -15.38 3.01 -9.33
N VAL A 73 -15.38 2.52 -8.08
CA VAL A 73 -14.15 2.35 -7.28
C VAL A 73 -13.19 1.39 -7.94
N THR A 74 -13.64 0.18 -8.33
CA THR A 74 -12.80 -0.81 -9.00
C THR A 74 -12.18 -0.23 -10.26
N ASP A 75 -13.01 0.33 -11.14
CA ASP A 75 -12.56 0.89 -12.41
C ASP A 75 -11.55 2.03 -12.19
N SER A 76 -11.82 2.93 -11.23
CA SER A 76 -10.91 4.05 -10.90
C SER A 76 -9.59 3.53 -10.32
N CYS A 77 -9.65 2.63 -9.34
CA CYS A 77 -8.47 2.08 -8.69
C CYS A 77 -7.55 1.36 -9.67
N ASP A 78 -8.10 0.53 -10.55
CA ASP A 78 -7.30 -0.19 -11.53
C ASP A 78 -6.63 0.78 -12.51
N THR A 79 -7.37 1.82 -12.94
CA THR A 79 -6.86 2.87 -13.83
C THR A 79 -5.70 3.65 -13.19
N PHE A 80 -5.87 4.16 -11.97
CA PHE A 80 -4.81 4.90 -11.28
C PHE A 80 -3.65 4.00 -10.87
N ARG A 81 -3.93 2.75 -10.48
CA ARG A 81 -2.88 1.78 -10.15
C ARG A 81 -2.01 1.51 -11.36
N GLU A 82 -2.60 1.24 -12.52
CA GLU A 82 -1.87 1.04 -13.78
C GLU A 82 -0.96 2.23 -14.07
N TYR A 83 -1.50 3.45 -14.02
CA TYR A 83 -0.75 4.66 -14.25
C TYR A 83 0.40 4.85 -13.25
N VAL A 84 0.10 4.93 -11.96
CA VAL A 84 1.10 5.22 -10.93
C VAL A 84 2.16 4.13 -10.88
N LYS A 85 1.77 2.85 -11.05
CA LYS A 85 2.71 1.73 -11.08
C LYS A 85 3.72 1.84 -12.24
N SER A 86 3.34 2.45 -13.35
CA SER A 86 4.23 2.65 -14.51
C SER A 86 5.31 3.71 -14.26
N GLU A 87 5.08 4.62 -13.30
CA GLU A 87 5.94 5.78 -13.06
C GLU A 87 6.77 5.69 -11.76
N ILE A 88 6.30 4.95 -10.75
CA ILE A 88 7.05 4.75 -9.50
C ILE A 88 8.24 3.78 -9.68
N PRO A 89 9.20 3.75 -8.73
CA PRO A 89 10.29 2.78 -8.76
C PRO A 89 9.80 1.31 -8.88
N LYS A 90 10.59 0.49 -9.58
CA LYS A 90 10.28 -0.94 -9.71
C LYS A 90 10.50 -1.68 -8.39
N GLY A 91 9.85 -2.83 -8.24
CA GLY A 91 10.08 -3.74 -7.10
C GLY A 91 9.06 -3.64 -5.97
N SER A 92 8.04 -2.78 -6.10
CA SER A 92 6.90 -2.81 -5.19
C SER A 92 5.93 -3.95 -5.50
N VAL A 93 5.13 -4.36 -4.52
CA VAL A 93 3.90 -5.15 -4.71
C VAL A 93 2.81 -4.35 -5.44
N ASP A 94 1.69 -4.98 -5.78
CA ASP A 94 0.55 -4.28 -6.37
C ASP A 94 -0.04 -3.28 -5.37
N GLY A 95 -0.24 -2.05 -5.83
CA GLY A 95 -0.63 -0.93 -4.97
C GLY A 95 -2.01 -1.12 -4.34
N LEU A 96 -2.12 -0.86 -3.04
CA LEU A 96 -3.38 -0.92 -2.32
C LEU A 96 -4.18 0.37 -2.50
N CYS A 97 -5.42 0.25 -2.96
CA CYS A 97 -6.30 1.39 -3.21
C CYS A 97 -7.26 1.58 -2.03
N THR A 98 -7.27 2.77 -1.45
CA THR A 98 -8.05 3.09 -0.24
C THR A 98 -8.61 4.52 -0.28
N ARG A 99 -9.50 4.82 0.68
CA ARG A 99 -10.04 6.17 0.93
C ARG A 99 -10.68 6.81 -0.30
N HIS A 100 -11.46 6.03 -1.05
CA HIS A 100 -12.21 6.49 -2.21
C HIS A 100 -13.36 7.39 -1.75
N ILE A 101 -13.36 8.63 -2.21
CA ILE A 101 -14.40 9.62 -1.94
C ILE A 101 -14.85 10.19 -3.28
N PHE A 102 -16.11 9.94 -3.64
CA PHE A 102 -16.74 10.59 -4.77
C PHE A 102 -17.33 11.92 -4.33
N GLN A 103 -17.18 12.94 -5.16
CA GLN A 103 -17.72 14.27 -4.92
C GLN A 103 -18.59 14.67 -6.09
N GLN A 104 -19.74 15.26 -5.76
CA GLN A 104 -20.64 15.85 -6.75
C GLN A 104 -19.91 17.00 -7.47
N PRO A 105 -20.12 17.17 -8.80
CA PRO A 105 -19.57 18.31 -9.52
C PRO A 105 -20.02 19.64 -8.92
N GLY A 106 -19.14 20.65 -9.01
CA GLY A 106 -19.48 22.03 -8.69
C GLY A 106 -20.56 22.61 -9.63
N VAL A 107 -21.06 23.79 -9.28
CA VAL A 107 -22.03 24.50 -10.13
C VAL A 107 -21.38 24.85 -11.47
N GLY A 108 -21.88 24.26 -12.56
CA GLY A 108 -21.34 24.46 -13.91
C GLY A 108 -20.23 23.50 -14.31
N GLU A 109 -19.90 22.52 -13.46
CA GLU A 109 -19.02 21.41 -13.79
C GLU A 109 -19.84 20.17 -14.18
N ASP A 110 -19.29 19.36 -15.06
CA ASP A 110 -19.88 18.09 -15.47
C ASP A 110 -19.02 16.92 -14.98
N GLY A 111 -19.68 15.97 -14.32
CA GLY A 111 -19.09 14.68 -13.98
C GLY A 111 -18.61 14.54 -12.53
N VAL A 112 -18.52 13.29 -12.10
CA VAL A 112 -18.03 12.93 -10.77
C VAL A 112 -16.53 13.15 -10.66
N SER A 113 -16.09 13.71 -9.53
CA SER A 113 -14.68 13.71 -9.15
C SER A 113 -14.42 12.68 -8.06
N ILE A 114 -13.24 12.07 -8.08
CA ILE A 114 -12.79 11.10 -7.09
C ILE A 114 -11.49 11.56 -6.43
N SER A 115 -11.42 11.39 -5.11
CA SER A 115 -10.16 11.39 -4.37
C SER A 115 -9.89 9.98 -3.83
N LEU A 116 -8.65 9.51 -3.89
CA LEU A 116 -8.24 8.19 -3.38
C LEU A 116 -6.76 8.16 -3.00
N LYS A 117 -6.33 7.08 -2.33
CA LYS A 117 -4.93 6.82 -2.01
C LYS A 117 -4.47 5.48 -2.56
N LEU A 118 -3.29 5.46 -3.17
CA LEU A 118 -2.58 4.25 -3.56
C LEU A 118 -1.35 4.07 -2.67
N SER A 119 -1.21 2.90 -2.04
CA SER A 119 -0.06 2.57 -1.20
C SER A 119 0.73 1.42 -1.82
N PHE A 120 2.00 1.67 -2.16
CA PHE A 120 2.90 0.71 -2.78
C PHE A 120 3.99 0.32 -1.80
N MET A 121 4.07 -0.98 -1.51
CA MET A 121 5.04 -1.48 -0.54
C MET A 121 6.28 -2.03 -1.22
N TYR A 122 7.43 -1.69 -0.66
CA TYR A 122 8.75 -2.17 -1.05
C TYR A 122 9.36 -2.95 0.11
N MET A 123 9.93 -4.11 -0.22
CA MET A 123 10.59 -4.98 0.76
C MET A 123 11.98 -4.45 1.17
N ASN A 124 12.50 -3.47 0.42
CA ASN A 124 13.74 -2.76 0.70
C ASN A 124 13.44 -1.26 0.75
N GLU A 125 14.30 -0.51 1.47
CA GLU A 125 14.25 0.94 1.49
C GLU A 125 14.38 1.50 0.06
N ILE A 126 13.49 2.44 -0.29
CA ILE A 126 13.59 3.22 -1.52
C ILE A 126 13.87 4.68 -1.16
N LYS A 127 14.62 5.40 -2.00
CA LYS A 127 14.88 6.84 -1.84
C LYS A 127 14.69 7.56 -3.16
N PRO A 128 13.46 7.58 -3.72
CA PRO A 128 13.20 8.35 -4.92
C PRO A 128 13.36 9.85 -4.61
N ASP A 129 13.71 10.64 -5.62
CA ASP A 129 13.52 12.08 -5.53
C ASP A 129 12.01 12.35 -5.59
N TYR A 130 11.42 12.70 -4.45
CA TYR A 130 9.98 12.90 -4.32
C TYR A 130 9.45 14.09 -5.11
N ALA A 131 10.27 15.14 -5.28
CA ALA A 131 9.87 16.30 -6.07
C ALA A 131 9.88 15.94 -7.55
N GLU A 132 10.89 15.20 -8.01
CA GLU A 132 10.96 14.69 -9.37
C GLU A 132 9.82 13.70 -9.66
N LEU A 133 9.57 12.73 -8.77
CA LEU A 133 8.49 11.76 -8.91
C LEU A 133 7.12 12.45 -8.98
N LEU A 134 6.88 13.45 -8.12
CA LEU A 134 5.65 14.23 -8.17
C LEU A 134 5.52 15.00 -9.50
N SER A 135 6.61 15.57 -10.02
CA SER A 135 6.59 16.23 -11.34
C SER A 135 6.26 15.24 -12.44
N TYR A 136 6.89 14.06 -12.46
CA TYR A 136 6.61 13.03 -13.46
C TYR A 136 5.18 12.52 -13.41
N LEU A 137 4.63 12.31 -12.21
CA LEU A 137 3.24 11.93 -12.03
C LEU A 137 2.25 12.99 -12.55
N ARG A 138 2.66 14.26 -12.62
CA ARG A 138 1.82 15.32 -13.18
C ARG A 138 1.99 15.46 -14.69
N ASP A 139 3.24 15.49 -15.16
CA ASP A 139 3.58 15.79 -16.55
C ASP A 139 3.22 14.64 -17.50
N LYS A 140 3.43 13.40 -17.07
CA LYS A 140 3.16 12.23 -17.89
C LYS A 140 1.69 11.82 -17.88
N PHE A 141 0.95 12.19 -16.84
CA PHE A 141 -0.46 11.84 -16.70
C PHE A 141 -1.29 12.32 -17.89
N ALA A 142 -1.05 13.56 -18.36
CA ALA A 142 -1.74 14.14 -19.51
C ALA A 142 -1.57 13.33 -20.81
N HIS A 143 -0.52 12.51 -20.90
CA HIS A 143 -0.17 11.73 -22.09
C HIS A 143 -0.41 10.23 -21.92
N PHE A 144 -0.81 9.79 -20.72
CA PHE A 144 -0.93 8.39 -20.41
C PHE A 144 -2.11 7.75 -21.14
N GLN A 145 -1.85 6.61 -21.77
CA GLN A 145 -2.86 5.85 -22.51
C GLN A 145 -3.44 4.78 -21.59
N PHE A 146 -4.53 5.12 -20.90
CA PHE A 146 -5.24 4.16 -20.04
C PHE A 146 -5.74 2.97 -20.84
N THR A 147 -5.67 1.75 -20.30
CA THR A 147 -6.24 0.57 -20.96
C THR A 147 -7.70 0.32 -20.57
N SER A 148 -8.14 0.87 -19.43
CA SER A 148 -9.51 0.75 -18.92
C SER A 148 -10.56 1.49 -19.76
N SER A 149 -11.85 1.24 -19.49
CA SER A 149 -12.98 1.90 -20.16
C SER A 149 -13.17 3.36 -19.74
N HIS A 150 -12.53 3.79 -18.66
CA HIS A 150 -12.56 5.16 -18.17
C HIS A 150 -11.21 5.82 -18.45
N LYS A 151 -11.24 7.11 -18.75
CA LYS A 151 -10.06 7.97 -18.74
C LYS A 151 -10.23 8.99 -17.62
N ILE A 152 -9.11 9.39 -17.03
CA ILE A 152 -9.11 10.46 -16.05
C ILE A 152 -8.64 11.71 -16.78
N THR A 153 -9.44 12.78 -16.75
CA THR A 153 -9.16 14.00 -17.52
C THR A 153 -8.36 15.02 -16.72
N GLU A 154 -8.52 15.02 -15.40
CA GLU A 154 -7.82 15.90 -14.47
C GLU A 154 -7.48 15.11 -13.20
N ALA A 155 -6.33 15.37 -12.60
CA ALA A 155 -5.95 14.82 -11.30
C ALA A 155 -4.84 15.66 -10.66
N SER A 156 -4.91 15.85 -9.35
CA SER A 156 -3.79 16.36 -8.55
C SER A 156 -3.17 15.23 -7.73
N PHE A 157 -1.85 15.27 -7.57
CA PHE A 157 -1.10 14.21 -6.89
C PHE A 157 -0.38 14.77 -5.66
N GLY A 158 -0.25 13.93 -4.63
CA GLY A 158 0.65 14.14 -3.50
C GLY A 158 1.38 12.83 -3.18
N VAL A 159 2.65 12.92 -2.76
CA VAL A 159 3.49 11.75 -2.50
C VAL A 159 4.05 11.83 -1.09
N CYS A 160 3.90 10.77 -0.31
CA CYS A 160 4.47 10.62 1.02
C CYS A 160 5.06 9.22 1.20
N GLU A 161 6.04 9.08 2.10
CA GLU A 161 6.64 7.80 2.49
C GLU A 161 6.44 7.54 3.98
N ALA A 162 6.25 6.28 4.33
CA ALA A 162 6.36 5.79 5.70
C ALA A 162 7.17 4.48 5.74
N ASP A 163 8.12 4.39 6.67
CA ASP A 163 8.77 3.13 7.02
C ASP A 163 7.94 2.40 8.06
N VAL A 164 7.63 1.14 7.79
CA VAL A 164 6.84 0.28 8.66
C VAL A 164 7.69 -0.91 9.10
N GLU A 165 7.83 -1.10 10.41
CA GLU A 165 8.47 -2.29 10.98
C GLU A 165 7.42 -3.38 11.14
N ILE A 166 7.65 -4.53 10.50
CA ILE A 166 6.76 -5.69 10.60
C ILE A 166 7.38 -6.72 11.55
N PRO A 167 6.71 -7.07 12.66
CA PRO A 167 7.13 -8.16 13.52
C PRO A 167 7.11 -9.49 12.76
N SER A 168 8.16 -10.30 12.88
CA SER A 168 8.32 -11.56 12.14
C SER A 168 7.38 -12.69 12.59
N GLU A 169 6.48 -12.45 13.56
CA GLU A 169 5.71 -13.50 14.23
C GLU A 169 4.37 -13.84 13.56
N ASP A 170 3.84 -13.00 12.66
CA ASP A 170 2.60 -13.31 11.94
C ASP A 170 2.89 -13.97 10.59
N LYS A 171 2.92 -15.30 10.61
CA LYS A 171 2.77 -16.16 9.41
C LYS A 171 1.31 -16.26 8.94
N ASP A 172 0.43 -15.40 9.43
CA ASP A 172 -0.97 -15.41 9.03
C ASP A 172 -1.23 -14.43 7.88
N ALA A 173 -2.12 -14.83 7.00
CA ALA A 173 -2.47 -14.25 5.71
C ALA A 173 -3.08 -12.82 5.76
N ASN A 174 -2.76 -12.04 6.79
CA ASN A 174 -3.36 -10.74 7.09
C ASN A 174 -2.35 -9.57 7.03
N PHE A 175 -1.21 -9.78 6.37
CA PHE A 175 -0.14 -8.81 6.12
C PHE A 175 -0.65 -7.45 5.61
N LEU A 176 -1.56 -7.45 4.62
CA LEU A 176 -2.15 -6.22 4.09
C LEU A 176 -3.05 -5.52 5.09
N ASN A 177 -3.79 -6.26 5.92
CA ASN A 177 -4.70 -5.68 6.92
C ASN A 177 -3.94 -5.09 8.11
N GLN A 178 -2.79 -5.67 8.50
CA GLN A 178 -1.93 -5.09 9.53
C GLN A 178 -1.31 -3.77 9.08
N ILE A 179 -0.86 -3.71 7.82
CA ILE A 179 -0.30 -2.48 7.25
C ILE A 179 -1.38 -1.44 7.02
N LEU A 180 -2.57 -1.84 6.55
CA LEU A 180 -3.74 -0.98 6.47
C LEU A 180 -4.02 -0.31 7.81
N ASN A 181 -4.10 -1.09 8.89
CA ASN A 181 -4.38 -0.59 10.23
C ASN A 181 -3.36 0.48 10.66
N GLN A 182 -2.06 0.22 10.45
CA GLN A 182 -1.00 1.19 10.79
C GLN A 182 -1.05 2.46 9.93
N LEU A 183 -1.36 2.35 8.63
CA LEU A 183 -1.51 3.50 7.74
C LEU A 183 -2.78 4.32 8.04
N THR A 184 -3.83 3.72 8.60
CA THR A 184 -4.99 4.46 9.13
C THR A 184 -4.65 5.23 10.39
N ASP A 185 -3.89 4.64 11.33
CA ASP A 185 -3.58 5.25 12.62
C ASP A 185 -2.59 6.42 12.52
N GLN A 186 -1.63 6.38 11.60
CA GLN A 186 -0.70 7.51 11.39
C GLN A 186 -1.32 8.74 10.70
N ASN A 187 -2.51 8.60 10.11
CA ASN A 187 -3.17 9.65 9.34
C ASN A 187 -4.49 10.13 9.98
N GLY A 188 -4.67 9.89 11.28
CA GLY A 188 -5.83 10.27 12.09
C GLY A 188 -5.67 11.58 12.88
N LYS A 189 -4.79 12.50 12.44
CA LYS A 189 -4.70 13.86 12.95
C LYS A 189 -4.63 14.86 11.80
#